data_AF-A0A1H3FUG9-F1
#
_entry.id   AF-A0A1H3FUG9-F1
#
_cell.length_a   1.000
_cell.length_b   1.000
_cell.length_c   1.000
_cell.angle_alpha   90.00
_cell.angle_beta   90.00
_cell.angle_gamma   90.00
#
_symmetry.space_group_name_H-M   'P 1'
#
loop_
_entity.id
_entity.type
_entity.pdbx_description
1 polymer ?
#
loop_
_entity_poly.entity_id
_entity_poly.type
_entity_poly.pdbx_seq_one_letter_code
_entity_poly.pdbx_strand_id
1 'polypeptide(L)'
;MASHQVKLRYFAIVLLPICIFAIHELIHQHFIAVDLDVPLAILHDERPWLEAVGRFRFLAASWFFVSLTLLPVALLVRKLVRPMDRSTRVAAIVTTLAIVLLAVAPTIQQHVTSSTPRIYHQVGKAVFEAALSQGSLPGCKGPDDSWILGTCGEIPVFSLFMRILDIINAFAGLAVGALIVGMILCLETDDTNSLEDAAAQLGQNFRQMRQQLYLTSLILTFGMFFAASWMYWPMPMISDGERAAYNSLVTASALFTGTYFCLLMLSFYLPVAFILESRVKRLAGTAALPAETKNTIDVDAWRASHGLKEGTSDVLRAGFALAAPILAAFAGGITPFAQ
;
A
#
# COMPACT_ATOMS: atom_id res chain seq x y z
N MET A 1 0.75 25.16 -26.83
CA MET A 1 1.05 24.48 -25.55
C MET A 1 1.22 23.01 -25.86
N ALA A 2 2.37 22.42 -25.55
CA ALA A 2 2.56 20.98 -25.70
C ALA A 2 1.57 20.27 -24.76
N SER A 3 0.80 19.33 -25.31
CA SER A 3 -0.16 18.56 -24.52
C SER A 3 0.49 17.26 -24.10
N HIS A 4 0.74 17.14 -22.81
CA HIS A 4 1.22 15.92 -22.17
C HIS A 4 0.24 14.75 -22.41
N GLN A 5 0.71 13.65 -22.99
CA GLN A 5 -0.12 12.49 -23.33
C GLN A 5 0.49 11.18 -22.86
N VAL A 6 -0.35 10.29 -22.31
CA VAL A 6 -0.01 8.90 -22.03
C VAL A 6 -0.83 8.01 -22.95
N LYS A 7 -0.18 7.08 -23.66
CA LYS A 7 -0.90 6.12 -24.52
C LYS A 7 -1.83 5.27 -23.67
N LEU A 8 -3.13 5.20 -24.04
CA LEU A 8 -4.17 4.49 -23.28
C LEU A 8 -3.81 3.04 -22.95
N ARG A 9 -3.08 2.35 -23.82
CA ARG A 9 -2.60 0.98 -23.58
C ARG A 9 -1.76 0.82 -22.31
N TYR A 10 -1.10 1.87 -21.83
CA TYR A 10 -0.32 1.81 -20.59
C TYR A 10 -1.19 1.72 -19.34
N PHE A 11 -2.47 2.13 -19.41
CA PHE A 11 -3.40 1.92 -18.30
C PHE A 11 -3.70 0.44 -18.08
N ALA A 12 -3.47 -0.44 -19.06
CA ALA A 12 -3.58 -1.89 -18.88
C ALA A 12 -2.58 -2.44 -17.83
N ILE A 13 -1.56 -1.69 -17.42
CA ILE A 13 -0.68 -2.04 -16.30
C ILE A 13 -1.49 -2.27 -15.01
N VAL A 14 -2.64 -1.60 -14.83
CA VAL A 14 -3.53 -1.80 -13.68
C VAL A 14 -4.07 -3.22 -13.56
N LEU A 15 -4.08 -4.01 -14.64
CA LEU A 15 -4.55 -5.39 -14.60
C LEU A 15 -3.65 -6.26 -13.71
N LEU A 16 -2.35 -5.96 -13.61
CA LEU A 16 -1.42 -6.69 -12.75
C LEU A 16 -1.75 -6.57 -11.26
N PRO A 17 -1.91 -5.37 -10.67
CA PRO A 17 -2.35 -5.26 -9.28
C PRO A 17 -3.74 -5.85 -9.06
N ILE A 18 -4.67 -5.73 -10.02
CA ILE A 18 -5.99 -6.38 -9.92
C ILE A 18 -5.85 -7.92 -9.83
N CYS A 19 -4.98 -8.52 -10.63
CA CYS A 19 -4.68 -9.96 -10.52
C CYS A 19 -4.09 -10.31 -9.16
N ILE A 20 -3.19 -9.48 -8.60
CA ILE A 20 -2.63 -9.69 -7.26
C ILE A 20 -3.73 -9.62 -6.19
N PHE A 21 -4.66 -8.66 -6.27
CA PHE A 21 -5.84 -8.59 -5.39
C PHE A 21 -6.69 -9.87 -5.48
N ALA A 22 -6.97 -10.34 -6.70
CA ALA A 22 -7.78 -11.54 -6.91
C ALA A 22 -7.09 -12.82 -6.37
N ILE A 23 -5.77 -12.95 -6.57
CA ILE A 23 -4.99 -14.07 -6.02
C ILE A 23 -5.00 -14.02 -4.48
N HIS A 24 -4.83 -12.84 -3.88
CA HIS A 24 -4.89 -12.68 -2.44
C HIS A 24 -6.25 -13.07 -1.87
N GLU A 25 -7.34 -12.64 -2.50
CA GLU A 25 -8.70 -13.04 -2.11
C GLU A 25 -8.88 -14.56 -2.20
N LEU A 26 -8.40 -15.18 -3.28
CA LEU A 26 -8.45 -16.63 -3.45
C LEU A 26 -7.67 -17.35 -2.35
N ILE A 27 -6.45 -16.89 -2.03
CA ILE A 27 -5.65 -17.45 -0.94
C ILE A 27 -6.37 -17.28 0.39
N HIS A 28 -6.92 -16.09 0.65
CA HIS A 28 -7.65 -15.81 1.89
C HIS A 28 -8.88 -16.70 2.05
N GLN A 29 -9.62 -16.98 0.98
CA GLN A 29 -10.80 -17.84 1.04
C GLN A 29 -10.47 -19.33 1.25
N HIS A 30 -9.35 -19.82 0.71
CA HIS A 30 -9.02 -21.25 0.72
C HIS A 30 -8.03 -21.67 1.82
N PHE A 31 -7.10 -20.79 2.19
CA PHE A 31 -5.99 -21.14 3.09
C PHE A 31 -6.13 -20.51 4.48
N ILE A 32 -6.89 -19.44 4.62
CA ILE A 32 -7.06 -18.77 5.92
C ILE A 32 -8.33 -19.31 6.56
N ALA A 33 -8.16 -20.08 7.63
CA ALA A 33 -9.27 -20.55 8.45
C ALA A 33 -10.06 -19.33 8.95
N VAL A 34 -11.35 -19.26 8.59
CA VAL A 34 -12.24 -18.18 8.99
C VAL A 34 -12.45 -18.17 10.50
N ASP A 35 -12.29 -19.33 11.14
CA ASP A 35 -12.40 -19.56 12.57
C ASP A 35 -11.12 -20.23 13.08
N LEU A 36 -10.07 -19.43 13.29
CA LEU A 36 -8.92 -19.89 14.05
C LEU A 36 -9.33 -19.97 15.53
N ASP A 37 -9.51 -21.19 16.03
CA ASP A 37 -9.91 -21.46 17.41
C ASP A 37 -8.73 -21.25 18.37
N VAL A 38 -8.55 -20.00 18.79
CA VAL A 38 -7.58 -19.63 19.82
C VAL A 38 -8.29 -19.59 21.17
N PRO A 39 -7.84 -20.35 22.18
CA PRO A 39 -8.56 -20.49 23.44
C PRO A 39 -8.61 -19.16 24.20
N LEU A 40 -9.79 -18.77 24.69
CA LEU A 40 -9.96 -17.53 25.49
C LEU A 40 -9.18 -17.55 26.81
N ALA A 41 -8.88 -18.75 27.34
CA ALA A 41 -8.14 -18.95 28.58
C ALA A 41 -6.72 -18.36 28.54
N ILE A 42 -6.19 -18.00 27.37
CA ILE A 42 -4.87 -17.35 27.27
C ILE A 42 -4.90 -15.89 27.70
N LEU A 43 -6.06 -15.25 27.80
CA LEU A 43 -6.19 -13.85 28.19
C LEU A 43 -6.12 -13.70 29.72
N HIS A 44 -5.45 -12.66 30.19
CA HIS A 44 -5.51 -12.23 31.57
C HIS A 44 -6.87 -11.61 31.91
N ASP A 45 -7.36 -11.93 33.10
CA ASP A 45 -8.58 -11.34 33.63
C ASP A 45 -8.40 -9.86 33.98
N GLU A 46 -9.40 -9.06 33.57
CA GLU A 46 -9.76 -7.74 34.12
C GLU A 46 -8.63 -6.70 34.26
N ARG A 47 -7.86 -6.48 33.20
CA ARG A 47 -6.88 -5.37 33.14
C ARG A 47 -7.25 -4.37 32.04
N PRO A 48 -8.30 -3.56 32.21
CA PRO A 48 -8.81 -2.64 31.19
C PRO A 48 -7.77 -1.61 30.71
N TRP A 49 -6.77 -1.31 31.53
CA TRP A 49 -5.68 -0.41 31.14
C TRP A 49 -4.75 -1.02 30.08
N LEU A 50 -4.63 -2.35 30.00
CA LEU A 50 -3.86 -3.04 28.95
C LEU A 50 -4.55 -2.93 27.59
N GLU A 51 -5.89 -3.02 27.56
CA GLU A 51 -6.68 -2.71 26.37
C GLU A 51 -6.40 -1.28 25.90
N ALA A 52 -6.41 -0.32 26.82
CA ALA A 52 -6.19 1.09 26.49
C ALA A 52 -4.81 1.34 25.85
N VAL A 53 -3.77 0.59 26.25
CA VAL A 53 -2.44 0.66 25.61
C VAL A 53 -2.52 0.29 24.14
N GLY A 54 -3.21 -0.81 23.80
CA GLY A 54 -3.43 -1.22 22.42
C GLY A 54 -4.26 -0.20 21.65
N ARG A 55 -5.33 0.32 22.26
CA ARG A 55 -6.21 1.34 21.68
C ARG A 55 -5.47 2.61 21.29
N PHE A 56 -4.65 3.17 22.18
CA PHE A 56 -3.91 4.39 21.89
C PHE A 56 -2.86 4.18 20.78
N ARG A 57 -2.20 3.01 20.75
CA ARG A 57 -1.29 2.65 19.66
C ARG A 57 -2.02 2.57 18.33
N PHE A 58 -3.16 1.89 18.30
CA PHE A 58 -3.99 1.77 17.11
C PHE A 58 -4.49 3.13 16.62
N LEU A 59 -5.02 3.97 17.50
CA LEU A 59 -5.48 5.32 17.15
C LEU A 59 -4.33 6.18 16.62
N ALA A 60 -3.18 6.19 17.29
CA ALA A 60 -2.02 6.94 16.82
C ALA A 60 -1.55 6.49 15.43
N ALA A 61 -1.46 5.17 15.21
CA ALA A 61 -1.09 4.61 13.92
C ALA A 61 -2.12 4.91 12.83
N SER A 62 -3.41 4.83 13.16
CA SER A 62 -4.54 5.15 12.28
C SER A 62 -4.48 6.60 11.77
N TRP A 63 -4.35 7.55 12.69
CA TRP A 63 -4.29 8.98 12.36
C TRP A 63 -3.08 9.32 11.51
N PHE A 64 -1.92 8.76 11.87
CA PHE A 64 -0.69 8.95 11.11
C PHE A 64 -0.82 8.38 9.70
N PHE A 65 -1.34 7.16 9.58
CA PHE A 65 -1.52 6.50 8.28
C PHE A 65 -2.51 7.25 7.39
N VAL A 66 -3.67 7.65 7.91
CA VAL A 66 -4.64 8.48 7.16
C VAL A 66 -3.99 9.77 6.66
N SER A 67 -3.27 10.49 7.52
CA SER A 67 -2.56 11.71 7.11
C SER A 67 -1.57 11.46 5.99
N LEU A 68 -0.85 10.33 6.04
CA LEU A 68 0.12 9.94 5.02
C LEU A 68 -0.56 9.56 3.68
N THR A 69 -1.71 8.87 3.71
CA THR A 69 -2.46 8.49 2.50
C THR A 69 -2.99 9.69 1.69
N LEU A 70 -3.16 10.85 2.31
CA LEU A 70 -3.57 12.06 1.62
C LEU A 70 -2.49 12.63 0.68
N LEU A 71 -1.21 12.35 0.96
CA LEU A 71 -0.09 12.87 0.17
C LEU A 71 -0.08 12.40 -1.30
N PRO A 72 -0.16 11.08 -1.61
CA PRO A 72 -0.22 10.62 -3.01
C PRO A 72 -1.47 11.14 -3.73
N VAL A 73 -2.60 11.24 -3.03
CA VAL A 73 -3.85 11.79 -3.58
C VAL A 73 -3.65 13.25 -3.96
N ALA A 74 -3.09 14.06 -3.07
CA ALA A 74 -2.79 15.47 -3.36
C ALA A 74 -1.82 15.63 -4.53
N LEU A 75 -0.79 14.79 -4.63
CA LEU A 75 0.16 14.79 -5.74
C LEU A 75 -0.50 14.39 -7.06
N LEU A 76 -1.39 13.40 -7.05
CA LEU A 76 -2.17 13.03 -8.22
C LEU A 76 -3.09 14.17 -8.66
N VAL A 77 -3.86 14.76 -7.73
CA VAL A 77 -4.74 15.89 -8.04
C VAL A 77 -3.94 17.04 -8.65
N ARG A 78 -2.77 17.37 -8.08
CA ARG A 78 -1.87 18.38 -8.63
C ARG A 78 -1.42 18.04 -10.06
N LYS A 79 -1.15 16.76 -10.36
CA LYS A 79 -0.84 16.32 -11.74
C LYS A 79 -2.05 16.44 -12.66
N LEU A 80 -3.25 16.05 -12.23
CA LEU A 80 -4.47 16.08 -13.04
C LEU A 80 -4.94 17.51 -13.39
N VAL A 81 -4.66 18.47 -12.52
CA VAL A 81 -4.96 19.90 -12.73
C VAL A 81 -4.06 20.55 -13.78
N ARG A 82 -2.86 20.01 -14.02
CA ARG A 82 -1.96 20.50 -15.08
C ARG A 82 -2.57 20.28 -16.46
N PRO A 83 -2.17 21.08 -17.47
CA PRO A 83 -2.57 20.85 -18.86
C PRO A 83 -2.12 19.45 -19.30
N MET A 84 -3.09 18.59 -19.55
CA MET A 84 -2.90 17.20 -19.94
C MET A 84 -4.00 16.86 -20.93
N ASP A 85 -3.71 15.93 -21.84
CA ASP A 85 -4.70 15.46 -22.80
C ASP A 85 -5.97 14.92 -22.09
N ARG A 86 -7.14 15.23 -22.66
CA ARG A 86 -8.44 14.90 -22.05
C ARG A 86 -8.63 13.39 -21.93
N SER A 87 -8.15 12.61 -22.90
CA SER A 87 -8.28 11.14 -22.85
C SER A 87 -7.44 10.55 -21.72
N THR A 88 -6.22 11.07 -21.52
CA THR A 88 -5.34 10.67 -20.42
C THR A 88 -5.97 11.02 -19.06
N ARG A 89 -6.57 12.22 -18.94
CA ARG A 89 -7.24 12.65 -17.70
C ARG A 89 -8.41 11.76 -17.35
N VAL A 90 -9.28 11.46 -18.31
CA VAL A 90 -10.44 10.60 -18.09
C VAL A 90 -9.99 9.19 -17.72
N ALA A 91 -9.01 8.62 -18.45
CA ALA A 91 -8.48 7.29 -18.14
C ALA A 91 -7.87 7.23 -16.73
N ALA A 92 -7.13 8.26 -16.31
CA ALA A 92 -6.59 8.36 -14.97
C ALA A 92 -7.67 8.37 -13.90
N ILE A 93 -8.70 9.21 -14.05
CA ILE A 93 -9.81 9.29 -13.08
C ILE A 93 -10.57 7.96 -13.00
N VAL A 94 -10.93 7.39 -14.15
CA VAL A 94 -11.67 6.11 -14.21
C VAL A 94 -10.84 4.99 -13.58
N THR A 95 -9.54 4.93 -13.85
CA THR A 95 -8.65 3.91 -13.28
C THR A 95 -8.54 4.07 -11.76
N THR A 96 -8.37 5.30 -11.25
CA THR A 96 -8.35 5.55 -9.80
C THR A 96 -9.67 5.13 -9.16
N LEU A 97 -10.81 5.50 -9.74
CA LEU A 97 -12.13 5.12 -9.22
C LEU A 97 -12.33 3.60 -9.21
N ALA A 98 -11.90 2.90 -10.26
CA ALA A 98 -11.99 1.44 -10.33
C ALA A 98 -11.17 0.76 -9.23
N ILE A 99 -9.94 1.23 -8.96
CA ILE A 99 -9.09 0.70 -7.89
C ILE A 99 -9.71 0.98 -6.51
N VAL A 100 -10.27 2.18 -6.30
CA VAL A 100 -10.95 2.53 -5.05
C VAL A 100 -12.17 1.64 -4.82
N LEU A 101 -12.99 1.43 -5.85
CA LEU A 101 -14.14 0.53 -5.77
C LEU A 101 -13.71 -0.89 -5.44
N LEU A 102 -12.62 -1.39 -6.05
CA LEU A 102 -12.08 -2.71 -5.73
C LEU A 102 -11.61 -2.82 -4.28
N ALA A 103 -10.95 -1.77 -3.76
CA ALA A 103 -10.47 -1.74 -2.38
C ALA A 103 -11.59 -1.63 -1.35
N VAL A 104 -12.69 -0.95 -1.69
CA VAL A 104 -13.84 -0.73 -0.78
C VAL A 104 -14.90 -1.83 -0.92
N ALA A 105 -14.89 -2.61 -2.01
CA ALA A 105 -15.84 -3.70 -2.25
C ALA A 105 -15.93 -4.70 -1.07
N PRO A 106 -14.82 -5.17 -0.46
CA PRO A 106 -14.90 -6.06 0.70
C PRO A 106 -15.63 -5.42 1.88
N THR A 107 -15.40 -4.14 2.15
CA THR A 107 -16.09 -3.39 3.23
C THR A 107 -17.59 -3.27 2.95
N ILE A 108 -17.99 -3.02 1.69
CA ILE A 108 -19.40 -2.98 1.30
C ILE A 108 -20.03 -4.37 1.48
N GLN A 109 -19.37 -5.42 1.00
CA GLN A 109 -19.84 -6.80 1.15
C GLN A 109 -20.01 -7.18 2.61
N GLN A 110 -19.07 -6.81 3.49
CA GLN A 110 -19.15 -7.07 4.93
C GLN A 110 -20.36 -6.41 5.62
N HIS A 111 -20.88 -5.30 5.09
CA HIS A 111 -22.10 -4.66 5.61
C HIS A 111 -23.37 -5.33 5.09
N VAL A 112 -23.29 -6.06 3.98
CA VAL A 112 -24.43 -6.76 3.36
C VAL A 112 -24.52 -8.21 3.84
N THR A 113 -23.37 -8.88 4.01
CA THR A 113 -23.27 -10.27 4.42
C THR A 113 -22.44 -10.40 5.69
N SER A 114 -23.05 -10.90 6.77
CA SER A 114 -22.38 -11.10 8.07
C SER A 114 -21.36 -12.24 8.09
N SER A 115 -21.34 -13.09 7.07
CA SER A 115 -20.49 -14.28 6.99
C SER A 115 -19.15 -14.07 6.29
N THR A 116 -18.82 -12.85 5.85
CA THR A 116 -17.55 -12.60 5.15
C THR A 116 -16.37 -12.67 6.13
N PRO A 117 -15.31 -13.44 5.82
CA PRO A 117 -14.10 -13.47 6.63
C PRO A 117 -13.53 -12.07 6.83
N ARG A 118 -13.08 -11.76 8.05
CA ARG A 118 -12.49 -10.46 8.38
C ARG A 118 -11.02 -10.62 8.73
N ILE A 119 -10.24 -9.56 8.52
CA ILE A 119 -8.78 -9.61 8.68
C ILE A 119 -8.34 -9.97 10.11
N TYR A 120 -9.13 -9.60 11.12
CA TYR A 120 -8.83 -9.93 12.52
C TYR A 120 -9.16 -11.39 12.88
N HIS A 121 -9.89 -12.13 12.03
CA HIS A 121 -10.09 -13.56 12.26
C HIS A 121 -8.77 -14.34 12.18
N GLN A 122 -7.79 -13.82 11.42
CA GLN A 122 -6.45 -14.40 11.28
C GLN A 122 -5.68 -14.47 12.60
N VAL A 123 -5.99 -13.58 13.54
CA VAL A 123 -5.35 -13.53 14.87
C VAL A 123 -6.23 -14.16 15.96
N GLY A 124 -7.31 -14.85 15.58
CA GLY A 124 -8.27 -15.45 16.49
C GLY A 124 -9.39 -14.48 16.87
N LYS A 125 -10.55 -14.65 16.22
CA LYS A 125 -11.75 -13.81 16.42
C LYS A 125 -12.12 -13.66 17.90
N ALA A 126 -12.25 -14.80 18.60
CA ALA A 126 -12.73 -14.83 19.98
C ALA A 126 -11.78 -14.07 20.91
N VAL A 127 -10.46 -14.31 20.80
CA VAL A 127 -9.44 -13.62 21.60
C VAL A 127 -9.45 -12.13 21.31
N PHE A 128 -9.57 -11.73 20.04
CA PHE A 128 -9.60 -10.33 19.66
C PHE A 128 -10.84 -9.60 20.21
N GLU A 129 -12.03 -10.18 20.04
CA GLU A 129 -13.28 -9.60 20.56
C GLU A 129 -13.28 -9.51 22.09
N ALA A 130 -12.82 -10.57 22.78
CA ALA A 130 -12.70 -10.60 24.23
C ALA A 130 -11.66 -9.61 24.77
N ALA A 131 -10.55 -9.42 24.06
CA ALA A 131 -9.54 -8.43 24.41
C ALA A 131 -10.10 -7.00 24.31
N LEU A 132 -10.86 -6.69 23.25
CA LEU A 132 -11.45 -5.37 23.05
C LEU A 132 -12.66 -5.12 23.97
N SER A 133 -13.36 -6.17 24.41
CA SER A 133 -14.47 -6.02 25.37
C SER A 133 -14.03 -5.62 26.77
N GLN A 134 -12.73 -5.73 27.11
CA GLN A 134 -12.22 -5.21 28.38
C GLN A 134 -12.24 -3.67 28.44
N GLY A 135 -12.31 -2.99 27.29
CA GLY A 135 -12.31 -1.53 27.20
C GLY A 135 -13.72 -0.93 27.19
N SER A 136 -13.85 0.28 27.71
CA SER A 136 -15.07 1.09 27.63
C SER A 136 -14.87 2.34 26.76
N LEU A 137 -15.91 2.80 26.07
CA LEU A 137 -15.93 4.07 25.35
C LEU A 137 -16.81 5.11 26.08
N PRO A 138 -16.31 6.36 26.27
CA PRO A 138 -17.12 7.42 26.84
C PRO A 138 -18.36 7.69 25.98
N GLY A 139 -19.54 7.69 26.61
CA GLY A 139 -20.81 7.95 25.93
C GLY A 139 -21.50 6.72 25.33
N CYS A 140 -20.88 5.53 25.37
CA CYS A 140 -21.49 4.26 24.99
C CYS A 140 -21.89 3.48 26.24
N LYS A 141 -23.14 3.62 26.70
CA LYS A 141 -23.72 2.87 27.81
C LYS A 141 -24.53 1.66 27.34
N GLY A 142 -25.06 1.72 26.12
CA GLY A 142 -25.81 0.65 25.47
C GLY A 142 -25.46 0.49 23.98
N PRO A 143 -25.92 -0.60 23.35
CA PRO A 143 -25.59 -0.91 21.96
C PRO A 143 -26.20 0.07 20.95
N ASP A 144 -27.35 0.65 21.30
CA ASP A 144 -28.08 1.59 20.46
C ASP A 144 -27.63 3.05 20.62
N ASP A 145 -26.69 3.32 21.54
CA ASP A 145 -26.17 4.66 21.74
C ASP A 145 -25.42 5.13 20.49
N SER A 146 -25.71 6.36 20.06
CA SER A 146 -25.03 7.00 18.95
C SER A 146 -23.74 7.65 19.43
N TRP A 147 -22.65 7.39 18.71
CA TRP A 147 -21.35 8.02 18.90
C TRP A 147 -20.84 8.62 17.58
N ILE A 148 -19.73 9.36 17.62
CA ILE A 148 -19.22 10.19 16.51
C ILE A 148 -19.10 9.40 15.18
N LEU A 149 -18.85 8.09 15.24
CA LEU A 149 -18.63 7.22 14.09
C LEU A 149 -19.75 6.19 13.86
N GLY A 150 -20.93 6.37 14.48
CA GLY A 150 -22.09 5.48 14.36
C GLY A 150 -22.55 4.90 15.69
N THR A 151 -23.27 3.77 15.65
CA THR A 151 -23.78 3.10 16.85
C THR A 151 -22.68 2.33 17.59
N CYS A 152 -22.77 2.29 18.93
CA CYS A 152 -21.77 1.64 19.77
C CYS A 152 -21.77 0.09 19.62
N GLY A 153 -22.91 -0.54 19.35
CA GLY A 153 -23.01 -2.00 19.25
C GLY A 153 -22.72 -2.71 20.58
N GLU A 154 -22.74 -4.05 20.57
CA GLU A 154 -22.59 -4.86 21.79
C GLU A 154 -21.24 -4.68 22.48
N ILE A 155 -20.17 -4.54 21.69
CA ILE A 155 -18.81 -4.28 22.17
C ILE A 155 -18.36 -2.93 21.62
N PRO A 156 -18.46 -1.83 22.39
CA PRO A 156 -18.21 -0.47 21.90
C PRO A 156 -16.83 -0.28 21.24
N VAL A 157 -15.77 -0.78 21.87
CA VAL A 157 -14.40 -0.66 21.36
C VAL A 157 -14.21 -1.44 20.06
N PHE A 158 -14.83 -2.61 19.95
CA PHE A 158 -14.78 -3.43 18.74
C PHE A 158 -15.53 -2.75 17.58
N SER A 159 -16.70 -2.16 17.84
CA SER A 159 -17.40 -1.34 16.85
C SER A 159 -16.56 -0.16 16.38
N LEU A 160 -15.88 0.55 17.31
CA LEU A 160 -14.94 1.62 16.96
C LEU A 160 -13.81 1.12 16.06
N PHE A 161 -13.19 0.00 16.42
CA PHE A 161 -12.14 -0.63 15.64
C PHE A 161 -12.61 -0.90 14.20
N MET A 162 -13.77 -1.54 14.04
CA MET A 162 -14.35 -1.83 12.72
C MET A 162 -14.59 -0.57 11.90
N ARG A 163 -15.18 0.47 12.51
CA ARG A 163 -15.44 1.75 11.82
C ARG A 163 -14.16 2.44 11.37
N ILE A 164 -13.11 2.43 12.20
CA ILE A 164 -11.81 2.98 11.82
C ILE A 164 -11.17 2.15 10.70
N LEU A 165 -11.26 0.81 10.76
CA LEU A 165 -10.77 -0.04 9.67
C LEU A 165 -11.46 0.29 8.35
N ASP A 166 -12.78 0.48 8.34
CA ASP A 166 -13.53 0.83 7.13
C ASP A 166 -13.05 2.16 6.52
N ILE A 167 -12.86 3.18 7.36
CA ILE A 167 -12.32 4.48 6.96
C ILE A 167 -10.92 4.30 6.37
N ILE A 168 -10.05 3.57 7.06
CA ILE A 168 -8.67 3.35 6.64
C ILE A 168 -8.60 2.57 5.34
N ASN A 169 -9.46 1.57 5.14
CA ASN A 169 -9.53 0.81 3.89
C ASN A 169 -9.90 1.72 2.72
N ALA A 170 -10.85 2.65 2.91
CA ALA A 170 -11.19 3.64 1.89
C ALA A 170 -10.00 4.56 1.55
N PHE A 171 -9.32 5.09 2.58
CA PHE A 171 -8.13 5.93 2.39
C PHE A 171 -6.94 5.18 1.76
N ALA A 172 -6.71 3.93 2.16
CA ALA A 172 -5.71 3.06 1.58
C ALA A 172 -6.02 2.78 0.10
N GLY A 173 -7.28 2.47 -0.23
CA GLY A 173 -7.74 2.30 -1.61
C GLY A 173 -7.50 3.54 -2.48
N LEU A 174 -7.81 4.73 -1.95
CA LEU A 174 -7.51 6.01 -2.60
C LEU A 174 -6.01 6.22 -2.81
N ALA A 175 -5.19 5.94 -1.79
CA ALA A 175 -3.74 6.07 -1.87
C ALA A 175 -3.14 5.13 -2.92
N VAL A 176 -3.49 3.84 -2.86
CA VAL A 176 -3.03 2.81 -3.81
C VAL A 176 -3.46 3.17 -5.23
N GLY A 177 -4.72 3.58 -5.42
CA GLY A 177 -5.22 4.07 -6.71
C GLY A 177 -4.44 5.27 -7.24
N ALA A 178 -4.09 6.21 -6.36
CA ALA A 178 -3.31 7.38 -6.72
C ALA A 178 -1.84 7.06 -7.04
N LEU A 179 -1.23 6.12 -6.33
CA LEU A 179 0.13 5.65 -6.60
C LEU A 179 0.24 4.90 -7.93
N ILE A 180 -0.68 3.96 -8.20
CA ILE A 180 -0.71 3.20 -9.45
C ILE A 180 -0.84 4.15 -10.64
N VAL A 181 -1.85 5.04 -10.60
CA VAL A 181 -2.06 6.01 -11.68
C VAL A 181 -0.89 7.00 -11.75
N GLY A 182 -0.40 7.48 -10.62
CA GLY A 182 0.77 8.36 -10.55
C GLY A 182 2.02 7.76 -11.19
N MET A 183 2.20 6.44 -11.05
CA MET A 183 3.27 5.66 -11.69
C MET A 183 3.04 5.52 -13.19
N ILE A 184 1.81 5.20 -13.63
CA ILE A 184 1.47 5.11 -15.07
C ILE A 184 1.67 6.47 -15.76
N LEU A 185 1.33 7.58 -15.09
CA LEU A 185 1.56 8.93 -15.60
C LEU A 185 3.04 9.27 -15.76
N CYS A 186 3.99 8.53 -15.16
CA CYS A 186 5.40 8.68 -15.49
C CYS A 186 5.76 8.19 -16.90
N LEU A 187 4.85 7.51 -17.60
CA LEU A 187 5.03 7.08 -19.00
C LEU A 187 4.59 8.12 -20.04
N GLU A 188 4.34 9.34 -19.59
CA GLU A 188 4.03 10.50 -20.42
C GLU A 188 5.08 10.72 -21.52
N THR A 189 4.59 11.17 -22.67
CA THR A 189 5.40 11.53 -23.84
C THR A 189 4.89 12.85 -24.38
N ASP A 190 5.83 13.70 -24.82
CA ASP A 190 5.55 14.90 -25.58
C ASP A 190 5.99 14.66 -27.03
N ASP A 191 5.26 15.26 -27.97
CA ASP A 191 5.66 15.29 -29.38
C ASP A 191 6.78 16.32 -29.58
N THR A 192 7.97 16.04 -29.04
CA THR A 192 9.18 16.84 -29.26
C THR A 192 9.98 16.25 -30.42
N ASN A 193 10.43 17.13 -31.32
CA ASN A 193 11.27 16.73 -32.47
C ASN A 193 12.77 16.66 -32.11
N SER A 194 13.17 17.21 -30.95
CA SER A 194 14.56 17.24 -30.51
C SER A 194 14.91 16.03 -29.64
N LEU A 195 16.06 15.40 -29.95
CA LEU A 195 16.61 14.29 -29.18
C LEU A 195 16.99 14.71 -27.75
N GLU A 196 17.45 15.95 -27.56
CA GLU A 196 17.79 16.50 -26.25
C GLU A 196 16.55 16.71 -25.38
N ASP A 197 15.46 17.22 -25.96
CA ASP A 197 14.19 17.42 -25.23
C ASP A 197 13.59 16.08 -24.81
N ALA A 198 13.66 15.07 -25.68
CA ALA A 198 13.22 13.71 -25.36
C ALA A 198 14.06 13.09 -24.24
N ALA A 199 15.38 13.32 -24.22
CA ALA A 199 16.26 12.86 -23.15
C ALA A 199 15.94 13.55 -21.82
N ALA A 200 15.72 14.87 -21.84
CA ALA A 200 15.35 15.66 -20.67
C ALA A 200 13.99 15.21 -20.10
N GLN A 201 12.99 14.94 -20.96
CA GLN A 201 11.69 14.42 -20.53
C GLN A 201 11.83 13.04 -19.88
N LEU A 202 12.58 12.11 -20.47
CA LEU A 202 12.84 10.81 -19.86
C LEU A 202 13.53 10.95 -18.50
N GLY A 203 14.51 11.84 -18.36
CA GLY A 203 15.15 12.13 -17.09
C GLY A 203 14.19 12.71 -16.04
N GLN A 204 13.18 13.48 -16.44
CA GLN A 204 12.10 13.92 -15.53
C GLN A 204 11.19 12.75 -15.15
N ASN A 205 10.83 11.89 -16.10
CA ASN A 205 9.98 10.72 -15.87
C ASN A 205 10.61 9.75 -14.85
N PHE A 206 11.92 9.48 -14.94
CA PHE A 206 12.64 8.67 -13.95
C PHE A 206 12.66 9.31 -12.56
N ARG A 207 12.89 10.63 -12.48
CA ARG A 207 12.83 11.36 -11.19
C ARG A 207 11.45 11.26 -10.56
N GLN A 208 10.40 11.44 -11.34
CA GLN A 208 9.02 11.29 -10.86
C GLN A 208 8.72 9.85 -10.44
N MET A 209 9.14 8.86 -11.23
CA MET A 209 8.98 7.44 -10.90
C MET A 209 9.63 7.12 -9.55
N ARG A 210 10.85 7.63 -9.30
CA ARG A 210 11.53 7.44 -8.02
C ARG A 210 10.82 8.11 -6.84
N GLN A 211 10.30 9.32 -7.05
CA GLN A 211 9.48 9.99 -6.03
C GLN A 211 8.23 9.17 -5.68
N GLN A 212 7.55 8.60 -6.68
CA GLN A 212 6.41 7.71 -6.47
C GLN A 212 6.81 6.43 -5.74
N LEU A 213 7.98 5.88 -6.06
CA LEU A 213 8.52 4.69 -5.41
C LEU A 213 8.81 4.94 -3.92
N TYR A 214 9.46 6.05 -3.58
CA TYR A 214 9.70 6.44 -2.18
C TYR A 214 8.40 6.68 -1.42
N LEU A 215 7.42 7.35 -2.05
CA LEU A 215 6.13 7.58 -1.44
C LEU A 215 5.37 6.27 -1.19
N THR A 216 5.41 5.36 -2.16
CA THR A 216 4.80 4.03 -2.01
C THR A 216 5.45 3.25 -0.87
N SER A 217 6.78 3.30 -0.76
CA SER A 217 7.51 2.61 0.34
C SER A 217 7.22 3.22 1.70
N LEU A 218 7.11 4.55 1.77
CA LEU A 218 6.70 5.24 2.98
C LEU A 218 5.31 4.77 3.42
N ILE A 219 4.34 4.75 2.50
CA ILE A 219 2.97 4.27 2.77
C ILE A 219 2.98 2.81 3.17
N LEU A 220 3.75 1.96 2.50
CA LEU A 220 3.86 0.54 2.83
C LEU A 220 4.41 0.35 4.25
N THR A 221 5.50 1.04 4.59
CA THR A 221 6.14 0.93 5.91
C THR A 221 5.17 1.32 7.02
N PHE A 222 4.49 2.46 6.87
CA PHE A 222 3.53 2.92 7.86
C PHE A 222 2.20 2.17 7.84
N GLY A 223 1.83 1.60 6.69
CA GLY A 223 0.71 0.68 6.55
C GLY A 223 0.97 -0.62 7.32
N MET A 224 2.19 -1.13 7.29
CA MET A 224 2.60 -2.28 8.11
C MET A 224 2.68 -1.93 9.59
N PHE A 225 3.12 -0.72 9.95
CA PHE A 225 3.05 -0.25 11.34
C PHE A 225 1.60 -0.17 11.83
N PHE A 226 0.69 0.34 11.00
CA PHE A 226 -0.73 0.34 11.27
C PHE A 226 -1.29 -1.08 11.41
N ALA A 227 -0.96 -1.98 10.49
CA ALA A 227 -1.40 -3.37 10.56
C ALA A 227 -0.92 -4.05 11.86
N ALA A 228 0.36 -3.88 12.19
CA ALA A 228 0.92 -4.36 13.44
C ALA A 228 0.22 -3.76 14.67
N SER A 229 -0.13 -2.46 14.65
CA SER A 229 -0.74 -1.80 15.80
C SER A 229 -2.03 -2.48 16.27
N TRP A 230 -2.86 -2.99 15.34
CA TRP A 230 -4.05 -3.75 15.71
C TRP A 230 -3.76 -5.24 15.89
N MET A 231 -2.91 -5.86 15.08
CA MET A 231 -2.60 -7.30 15.23
C MET A 231 -1.96 -7.61 16.59
N TYR A 232 -1.12 -6.69 17.10
CA TYR A 232 -0.49 -6.79 18.41
C TYR A 232 -1.36 -6.22 19.55
N TRP A 233 -2.58 -5.74 19.28
CA TRP A 233 -3.44 -5.17 20.31
C TRP A 233 -3.73 -6.16 21.44
N PRO A 234 -4.06 -7.45 21.18
CA PRO A 234 -4.28 -8.41 22.25
C PRO A 234 -3.02 -8.75 23.06
N MET A 235 -1.83 -8.55 22.50
CA MET A 235 -0.55 -9.07 23.03
C MET A 235 -0.30 -8.78 24.52
N PRO A 236 -0.53 -7.54 25.03
CA PRO A 236 -0.29 -7.23 26.44
C PRO A 236 -1.25 -7.97 27.38
N MET A 237 -2.41 -8.40 26.87
CA MET A 237 -3.43 -9.14 27.63
C MET A 237 -3.21 -10.66 27.55
N ILE A 238 -2.31 -11.16 26.70
CA ILE A 238 -1.98 -12.58 26.62
C ILE A 238 -1.07 -12.97 27.79
N SER A 239 -1.42 -14.08 28.44
CA SER A 239 -0.65 -14.72 29.50
C SER A 239 0.78 -15.05 29.06
N ASP A 240 1.73 -14.92 29.99
CA ASP A 240 3.16 -15.08 29.69
C ASP A 240 3.49 -16.44 29.06
N GLY A 241 2.78 -17.51 29.46
CA GLY A 241 2.99 -18.86 28.93
C GLY A 241 2.62 -19.02 27.45
N GLU A 242 1.61 -18.30 26.98
CA GLU A 242 1.09 -18.41 25.60
C GLU A 242 1.54 -17.25 24.70
N ARG A 243 2.13 -16.20 25.27
CA ARG A 243 2.54 -14.98 24.55
C ARG A 243 3.47 -15.27 23.38
N ALA A 244 4.43 -16.19 23.54
CA ALA A 244 5.37 -16.53 22.47
C ALA A 244 4.68 -17.22 21.28
N ALA A 245 3.76 -18.15 21.55
CA ALA A 245 2.98 -18.85 20.53
C ALA A 245 2.05 -17.88 19.78
N TYR A 246 1.31 -17.05 20.53
CA TYR A 246 0.45 -16.03 19.95
C TYR A 246 1.24 -14.98 19.14
N ASN A 247 2.42 -14.57 19.62
CA ASN A 247 3.31 -13.69 18.86
C ASN A 247 3.78 -14.31 17.55
N SER A 248 4.00 -15.63 17.52
CA SER A 248 4.40 -16.33 16.30
C SER A 248 3.28 -16.32 15.26
N LEU A 249 2.03 -16.52 15.69
CA LEU A 249 0.83 -16.36 14.85
C LEU A 249 0.70 -14.94 14.27
N VAL A 250 0.79 -13.93 15.14
CA VAL A 250 0.70 -12.52 14.73
C VAL A 250 1.80 -12.17 13.74
N THR A 251 3.04 -12.61 14.00
CA THR A 251 4.19 -12.36 13.14
C THR A 251 4.02 -13.04 11.77
N ALA A 252 3.53 -14.28 11.72
CA ALA A 252 3.27 -14.97 10.47
C ALA A 252 2.17 -14.27 9.64
N SER A 253 1.11 -13.82 10.29
CA SER A 253 0.01 -13.07 9.66
C SER A 253 0.50 -11.73 9.09
N ALA A 254 1.32 -11.02 9.86
CA ALA A 254 1.92 -9.77 9.44
C ALA A 254 2.92 -9.97 8.28
N LEU A 255 3.70 -11.06 8.29
CA LEU A 255 4.62 -11.40 7.20
C LEU A 255 3.86 -11.65 5.90
N PHE A 256 2.81 -12.47 5.95
CA PHE A 256 1.95 -12.74 4.79
C PHE A 256 1.37 -11.45 4.21
N THR A 257 0.83 -10.58 5.07
CA THR A 257 0.27 -9.27 4.70
C THR A 257 1.35 -8.37 4.07
N GLY A 258 2.55 -8.32 4.65
CA GLY A 258 3.67 -7.55 4.12
C GLY A 258 4.15 -8.05 2.75
N THR A 259 4.26 -9.37 2.58
CA THR A 259 4.60 -9.98 1.28
C THR A 259 3.56 -9.63 0.21
N TYR A 260 2.28 -9.70 0.54
CA TYR A 260 1.20 -9.32 -0.36
C TYR A 260 1.36 -7.87 -0.87
N PHE A 261 1.55 -6.90 0.03
CA PHE A 261 1.70 -5.51 -0.37
C PHE A 261 3.01 -5.23 -1.14
N CYS A 262 4.09 -5.94 -0.84
CA CYS A 262 5.32 -5.90 -1.66
C CYS A 262 5.05 -6.36 -3.09
N LEU A 263 4.35 -7.48 -3.28
CA LEU A 263 3.98 -7.97 -4.60
C LEU A 263 3.07 -6.98 -5.33
N LEU A 264 2.11 -6.38 -4.62
CA LEU A 264 1.24 -5.34 -5.16
C LEU A 264 2.07 -4.14 -5.67
N MET A 265 3.04 -3.66 -4.89
CA MET A 265 3.94 -2.58 -5.29
C MET A 265 4.75 -2.93 -6.55
N LEU A 266 5.38 -4.11 -6.56
CA LEU A 266 6.18 -4.57 -7.68
C LEU A 266 5.36 -4.71 -8.96
N SER A 267 4.08 -5.10 -8.84
CA SER A 267 3.18 -5.36 -9.97
C SER A 267 2.96 -4.15 -10.89
N PHE A 268 2.97 -2.92 -10.35
CA PHE A 268 2.81 -1.70 -11.15
C PHE A 268 4.13 -0.94 -11.34
N TYR A 269 5.11 -1.10 -10.44
CA TYR A 269 6.41 -0.44 -10.56
C TYR A 269 7.26 -1.06 -11.68
N LEU A 270 7.45 -2.38 -11.67
CA LEU A 270 8.36 -3.06 -12.61
C LEU A 270 7.97 -2.80 -14.08
N PRO A 271 6.70 -2.93 -14.50
CA PRO A 271 6.32 -2.68 -15.88
C PRO A 271 6.65 -1.26 -16.34
N VAL A 272 6.41 -0.25 -15.49
CA VAL A 272 6.70 1.15 -15.81
C VAL A 272 8.21 1.36 -15.95
N ALA A 273 9.00 0.81 -15.04
CA ALA A 273 10.45 0.90 -15.09
C ALA A 273 11.03 0.25 -16.37
N PHE A 274 10.56 -0.95 -16.73
CA PHE A 274 10.98 -1.63 -17.97
C PHE A 274 10.61 -0.84 -19.23
N ILE A 275 9.43 -0.22 -19.27
CA ILE A 275 9.01 0.61 -20.41
C ILE A 275 9.90 1.85 -20.53
N LEU A 276 10.19 2.55 -19.42
CA LEU A 276 11.08 3.71 -19.43
C LEU A 276 12.49 3.33 -19.85
N GLU A 277 13.02 2.22 -19.35
CA GLU A 277 14.33 1.72 -19.74
C GLU A 277 14.39 1.37 -21.24
N SER A 278 13.35 0.72 -21.77
CA SER A 278 13.24 0.44 -23.21
C SER A 278 13.28 1.72 -24.05
N ARG A 279 12.61 2.79 -23.59
CA ARG A 279 12.65 4.10 -24.27
C ARG A 279 14.05 4.71 -24.24
N VAL A 280 14.76 4.63 -23.11
CA VAL A 280 16.16 5.09 -23.01
C VAL A 280 17.06 4.31 -23.96
N LYS A 281 16.92 2.98 -24.02
CA LYS A 281 17.70 2.15 -24.96
C LYS A 281 17.45 2.55 -26.42
N ARG A 282 16.19 2.80 -26.79
CA ARG A 282 15.84 3.26 -28.15
C ARG A 282 16.40 4.66 -28.44
N LEU A 283 16.28 5.60 -27.52
CA LEU A 283 16.79 6.97 -27.70
C LEU A 283 18.31 7.00 -27.81
N ALA A 284 19.00 6.21 -26.98
CA ALA A 284 20.45 6.09 -27.02
C ALA A 284 20.92 5.40 -28.33
N GLY A 285 20.15 4.42 -28.83
CA GLY A 285 20.39 3.81 -30.14
C GLY A 285 20.23 4.80 -31.29
N THR A 286 19.23 5.69 -31.24
CA THR A 286 19.06 6.75 -32.26
C THR A 286 20.16 7.80 -32.18
N ALA A 287 20.68 8.12 -30.99
CA ALA A 287 21.81 9.03 -30.80
C ALA A 287 23.13 8.44 -31.32
N ALA A 288 23.27 7.11 -31.32
CA ALA A 288 24.46 6.39 -31.77
C ALA A 288 24.50 6.15 -33.29
N LEU A 289 23.40 6.38 -34.01
CA LEU A 289 23.40 6.31 -35.48
C LEU A 289 24.28 7.44 -36.02
N PRO A 290 25.24 7.15 -36.92
CA PRO A 290 26.24 8.11 -37.33
C PRO A 290 25.60 9.27 -38.11
N ALA A 291 25.56 10.44 -37.49
CA ALA A 291 25.29 11.70 -38.18
C ALA A 291 26.55 12.13 -38.95
N GLU A 292 26.84 11.49 -40.10
CA GLU A 292 27.89 11.81 -41.11
C GLU A 292 29.34 12.13 -40.61
N THR A 293 29.60 12.12 -39.31
CA THR A 293 30.82 12.61 -38.70
C THR A 293 31.40 11.51 -37.81
N LYS A 294 32.67 11.20 -38.05
CA LYS A 294 33.47 10.05 -37.57
C LYS A 294 33.61 9.83 -36.05
N ASN A 295 32.82 10.49 -35.21
CA ASN A 295 32.85 10.26 -33.77
C ASN A 295 31.73 9.30 -33.37
N THR A 296 32.08 8.03 -33.19
CA THR A 296 31.23 7.06 -32.49
C THR A 296 30.98 7.59 -31.08
N ILE A 297 29.78 8.11 -30.83
CA ILE A 297 29.36 8.54 -29.50
C ILE A 297 29.27 7.31 -28.61
N ASP A 298 30.02 7.30 -27.51
CA ASP A 298 29.88 6.28 -26.47
C ASP A 298 28.50 6.43 -25.82
N VAL A 299 27.65 5.42 -26.05
CA VAL A 299 26.25 5.35 -25.61
C VAL A 299 26.14 5.43 -24.10
N ASP A 300 27.10 4.88 -23.36
CA ASP A 300 27.07 4.87 -21.90
C ASP A 300 27.56 6.20 -21.33
N ALA A 301 28.53 6.85 -21.98
CA ALA A 301 28.92 8.23 -21.66
C ALA A 301 27.77 9.21 -21.94
N TRP A 302 27.04 9.04 -23.04
CA TRP A 302 25.87 9.85 -23.38
C TRP A 302 24.72 9.66 -22.39
N ARG A 303 24.42 8.42 -21.99
CA ARG A 303 23.42 8.18 -20.93
C ARG A 303 23.83 8.80 -19.61
N ALA A 304 25.10 8.69 -19.24
CA ALA A 304 25.62 9.25 -18.01
C ALA A 304 25.51 10.79 -17.99
N SER A 305 25.85 11.47 -19.09
CA SER A 305 25.77 12.93 -19.18
C SER A 305 24.34 13.47 -19.09
N HIS A 306 23.33 12.66 -19.43
CA HIS A 306 21.91 13.02 -19.36
C HIS A 306 21.20 12.48 -18.11
N GLY A 307 21.92 11.90 -17.15
CA GLY A 307 21.34 11.34 -15.93
C GLY A 307 20.50 10.07 -16.14
N LEU A 308 20.71 9.36 -17.25
CA LEU A 308 20.00 8.15 -17.67
C LEU A 308 20.80 6.86 -17.40
N LYS A 309 21.78 6.92 -16.49
CA LYS A 309 22.74 5.82 -16.25
C LYS A 309 22.16 4.64 -15.46
N GLU A 310 20.97 4.77 -14.90
CA GLU A 310 20.37 3.73 -14.07
C GLU A 310 19.90 2.57 -14.93
N GLY A 311 20.59 1.44 -14.79
CA GLY A 311 20.23 0.19 -15.46
C GLY A 311 19.12 -0.56 -14.71
N THR A 312 18.60 -1.61 -15.34
CA THR A 312 17.61 -2.54 -14.74
C THR A 312 18.04 -3.06 -13.37
N SER A 313 19.35 -3.22 -13.14
CA SER A 313 19.90 -3.67 -11.87
C SER A 313 19.64 -2.68 -10.73
N ASP A 314 19.66 -1.38 -10.99
CA ASP A 314 19.44 -0.35 -9.97
C ASP A 314 17.95 -0.24 -9.62
N VAL A 315 17.08 -0.44 -10.61
CA VAL A 315 15.62 -0.56 -10.44
C VAL A 315 15.26 -1.78 -9.58
N LEU A 316 15.86 -2.94 -9.86
CA LEU A 316 15.66 -4.16 -9.06
C LEU A 316 16.22 -4.00 -7.65
N ARG A 317 17.42 -3.42 -7.51
CA ARG A 317 18.01 -3.10 -6.20
C ARG A 317 17.14 -2.14 -5.40
N ALA A 318 16.57 -1.11 -6.04
CA ALA A 318 15.62 -0.22 -5.39
C ALA A 318 14.39 -1.01 -4.94
N GLY A 319 13.80 -1.84 -5.79
CA GLY A 319 12.68 -2.73 -5.41
C GLY A 319 12.99 -3.60 -4.19
N PHE A 320 14.13 -4.28 -4.18
CA PHE A 320 14.57 -5.11 -3.04
C PHE A 320 14.88 -4.28 -1.78
N ALA A 321 15.52 -3.12 -1.93
CA ALA A 321 15.80 -2.22 -0.82
C ALA A 321 14.51 -1.71 -0.16
N LEU A 322 13.39 -1.67 -0.88
CA LEU A 322 12.10 -1.23 -0.34
C LEU A 322 11.34 -2.37 0.35
N ALA A 323 11.60 -3.61 -0.03
CA ALA A 323 11.18 -4.79 0.72
C ALA A 323 12.07 -5.04 1.97
N ALA A 324 13.27 -4.46 2.01
CA ALA A 324 14.24 -4.71 3.08
C ALA A 324 13.76 -4.33 4.49
N PRO A 325 13.02 -3.22 4.73
CA PRO A 325 12.48 -2.94 6.06
C PRO A 325 11.47 -3.98 6.55
N ILE A 326 10.66 -4.51 5.64
CA ILE A 326 9.73 -5.62 5.94
C ILE A 326 10.55 -6.87 6.26
N LEU A 327 11.46 -7.26 5.37
CA LEU A 327 12.32 -8.42 5.58
C LEU A 327 13.17 -8.30 6.85
N ALA A 328 13.66 -7.10 7.19
CA ALA A 328 14.46 -6.85 8.39
C ALA A 328 13.60 -6.83 9.66
N ALA A 329 12.39 -6.26 9.62
CA ALA A 329 11.46 -6.33 10.74
C ALA A 329 11.06 -7.78 11.06
N PHE A 330 10.95 -8.64 10.03
CA PHE A 330 10.63 -10.05 10.20
C PHE A 330 11.85 -10.96 10.47
N ALA A 331 13.01 -10.68 9.88
CA ALA A 331 14.25 -11.44 10.10
C ALA A 331 14.94 -11.07 11.43
N GLY A 332 14.78 -9.84 11.90
CA GLY A 332 15.29 -9.38 13.18
C GLY A 332 14.35 -9.67 14.36
N GLY A 333 13.08 -10.00 14.09
CA GLY A 333 12.05 -10.00 15.12
C GLY A 333 11.81 -8.57 15.61
N ILE A 334 10.59 -8.08 15.49
CA ILE A 334 10.16 -6.89 16.22
C ILE A 334 10.24 -7.25 17.73
N THR A 335 11.39 -7.02 18.36
CA THR A 335 11.56 -6.94 19.81
C THR A 335 11.51 -5.47 20.24
N PRO A 336 10.31 -4.89 20.45
CA PRO A 336 10.09 -3.90 21.49
C PRO A 336 9.61 -4.57 22.78
N PHE A 337 9.52 -5.91 22.81
CA PHE A 337 8.99 -6.69 23.94
C PHE A 337 10.02 -7.58 24.64
N ALA A 338 11.31 -7.28 24.52
CA ALA A 338 12.30 -7.81 25.46
C ALA A 338 12.20 -7.05 26.79
N GLN A 339 11.12 -7.30 27.54
CA GLN A 339 11.04 -7.26 29.01
C GLN A 339 10.07 -8.33 29.48
#